data_AF-A0A7V2EYV6-F1
#
_entry.id   AF-A0A7V2EYV6-F1
#
_cell.length_a   1.000
_cell.length_b   1.000
_cell.length_c   1.000
_cell.angle_alpha   90.00
_cell.angle_beta   90.00
_cell.angle_gamma   90.00
#
_symmetry.space_group_name_H-M   'P 1'
#
loop_
_entity.id
_entity.type
_entity.pdbx_description
1 polymer ?
#
loop_
_entity_poly.entity_id
_entity_poly.type
_entity_poly.pdbx_seq_one_letter_code
_entity_poly.pdbx_strand_id
1 'polypeptide(L)'
;MADQIQPIIIKKIKKGGGGHGGGAWKIAYADFVTAMMAFFLLLWLLSSVTQEQLEGISNYFAPVSTSKSTSGAGDILSGKTLGEAGVMEQSASRPSVTVDLPPPKSGATDLETNEDAGATEDALEELQAKQEEQQFEDAEETLKQALQGIPQLKELADSLLIDNIPEGLRIQLVDQEGLAMFPSGGSDMYLRTRKVLELVAKVIKQMPQQIAISGHTDSVKFVNDDGYGNWELSADRANSARRALLSLGIPEDRIARIVSRAATEPLMPEDPANARNRRLSIVLLRGTGHISVPNTGAAADPQTNDGDPEPAQ
;
A
#
# COMPACT_ATOMS: atom_id res chain seq x y z
N MET A 1 76.52 -14.56 -55.71
CA MET A 1 75.85 -15.72 -55.08
C MET A 1 75.00 -15.16 -53.96
N ALA A 2 73.68 -15.07 -54.16
CA ALA A 2 72.75 -14.57 -53.15
C ALA A 2 72.01 -15.79 -52.59
N ASP A 3 72.32 -16.12 -51.35
CA ASP A 3 71.74 -17.27 -50.64
C ASP A 3 70.33 -16.87 -50.18
N GLN A 4 69.33 -17.33 -50.93
CA GLN A 4 67.92 -17.09 -50.63
C GLN A 4 67.46 -18.08 -49.56
N ILE A 5 67.48 -17.64 -48.30
CA ILE A 5 66.83 -18.37 -47.20
C ILE A 5 65.32 -18.27 -47.42
N GLN A 6 64.72 -19.32 -47.99
CA GLN A 6 63.28 -19.42 -48.13
C GLN A 6 62.66 -19.79 -46.77
N PRO A 7 61.68 -19.02 -46.25
CA PRO A 7 61.07 -19.33 -44.96
C PRO A 7 60.18 -20.58 -45.08
N ILE A 8 60.48 -21.61 -44.29
CA ILE A 8 59.67 -22.82 -44.18
C ILE A 8 58.40 -22.48 -43.40
N ILE A 9 57.25 -22.43 -44.08
CA ILE A 9 55.95 -22.21 -43.45
C ILE A 9 55.35 -23.56 -43.05
N ILE A 10 55.42 -23.89 -41.75
CA ILE A 10 54.75 -25.08 -41.21
C ILE A 10 53.27 -24.75 -40.94
N LYS A 11 52.38 -25.18 -41.83
CA LYS A 11 50.93 -25.08 -41.61
C LYS A 11 50.46 -26.22 -40.70
N LYS A 12 50.40 -25.97 -39.39
CA LYS A 12 49.75 -26.90 -38.44
C LYS A 12 48.23 -26.87 -38.66
N ILE A 13 47.72 -27.89 -39.33
CA ILE A 13 46.28 -28.12 -39.44
C ILE A 13 45.82 -28.79 -38.15
N LYS A 14 45.28 -28.02 -37.20
CA LYS A 14 44.43 -28.63 -36.16
C LYS A 14 43.14 -29.08 -36.85
N LYS A 15 43.03 -30.39 -37.15
CA LYS A 15 41.72 -31.02 -37.24
C LYS A 15 41.11 -30.97 -35.84
N GLY A 16 40.46 -29.85 -35.51
CA GLY A 16 39.54 -29.82 -34.40
C GLY A 16 38.47 -30.85 -34.69
N GLY A 17 38.46 -31.93 -33.89
CA GLY A 17 37.34 -32.87 -33.89
C GLY A 17 36.04 -32.07 -33.75
N GLY A 18 35.03 -32.44 -34.54
CA GLY A 18 33.74 -31.76 -34.62
C GLY A 18 33.19 -31.52 -33.21
N GLY A 19 33.41 -30.29 -32.74
CA GLY A 19 32.84 -29.81 -31.48
C GLY A 19 31.33 -29.90 -31.61
N HIS A 20 30.70 -30.58 -30.66
CA HIS A 20 29.27 -30.82 -30.57
C HIS A 20 28.42 -29.54 -30.35
N GLY A 21 28.92 -28.36 -30.78
CA GLY A 21 28.34 -27.04 -30.54
C GLY A 21 27.35 -26.56 -31.61
N GLY A 22 27.08 -27.33 -32.67
CA GLY A 22 26.14 -26.95 -33.73
C GLY A 22 24.66 -27.32 -33.48
N GLY A 23 24.40 -28.18 -32.50
CA GLY A 23 23.06 -28.69 -32.17
C GLY A 23 22.49 -28.22 -30.84
N ALA A 24 23.31 -27.67 -29.95
CA ALA A 24 22.89 -27.24 -28.61
C ALA A 24 21.78 -26.19 -28.64
N TRP A 25 21.85 -25.23 -29.57
CA TRP A 25 20.81 -24.21 -29.72
C TRP A 25 19.48 -24.79 -30.24
N LYS A 26 19.53 -25.87 -31.03
CA LYS A 26 18.33 -26.57 -31.51
C LYS A 26 17.65 -27.36 -30.40
N ILE A 27 18.44 -27.89 -29.46
CA ILE A 27 17.92 -28.59 -28.28
C ILE A 27 17.22 -27.58 -27.35
N ALA A 28 17.82 -26.42 -27.10
CA ALA A 28 17.19 -25.36 -26.32
C ALA A 28 15.92 -24.80 -27.01
N TYR A 29 15.93 -24.66 -28.33
CA TYR A 29 14.76 -24.24 -29.10
C TYR A 29 13.64 -25.30 -29.08
N ALA A 30 14.00 -26.58 -29.23
CA ALA A 30 13.04 -27.68 -29.14
C ALA A 30 12.37 -27.74 -27.76
N ASP A 31 13.16 -27.59 -26.69
CA ASP A 31 12.67 -27.57 -25.31
C ASP A 31 11.69 -26.40 -25.07
N PHE A 32 12.03 -25.20 -25.57
CA PHE A 32 11.16 -24.04 -25.49
C PHE A 32 9.83 -24.24 -26.23
N VAL A 33 9.87 -24.81 -27.44
CA VAL A 33 8.64 -25.11 -28.21
C VAL A 33 7.80 -26.17 -27.52
N THR A 34 8.41 -27.20 -26.91
CA THR A 34 7.66 -28.21 -26.15
C THR A 34 7.06 -27.66 -24.86
N ALA A 35 7.76 -26.75 -24.18
CA ALA A 35 7.22 -26.06 -23.01
C ALA A 35 6.00 -25.20 -23.39
N MET A 36 6.09 -24.45 -24.49
CA MET A 36 4.94 -23.66 -24.99
C MET A 36 3.79 -24.54 -25.47
N MET A 37 4.07 -25.68 -26.11
CA MET A 37 3.04 -26.65 -26.50
C MET A 37 2.32 -27.23 -25.28
N ALA A 38 3.06 -27.63 -24.24
CA ALA A 38 2.48 -28.15 -23.00
C ALA A 38 1.65 -27.07 -22.27
N PHE A 39 2.14 -25.83 -22.22
CA PHE A 39 1.40 -24.70 -21.65
C PHE A 39 0.12 -24.40 -22.44
N PHE A 40 0.17 -24.47 -23.78
CA PHE A 40 -1.00 -24.28 -24.62
C PHE A 40 -2.02 -25.41 -24.45
N LEU A 41 -1.59 -26.67 -24.37
CA LEU A 41 -2.48 -27.80 -24.07
C LEU A 41 -3.13 -27.67 -22.69
N LEU A 42 -2.40 -27.14 -21.70
CA LEU A 42 -2.95 -26.85 -20.38
C LEU A 42 -4.02 -25.75 -20.43
N LEU A 43 -3.73 -24.61 -21.08
CA LEU A 43 -4.72 -23.55 -21.27
C LEU A 43 -5.93 -24.02 -22.10
N TRP A 44 -5.71 -24.87 -23.10
CA TRP A 44 -6.77 -25.45 -23.92
C TRP A 44 -7.66 -26.41 -23.12
N LEU A 45 -7.09 -27.20 -22.22
CA LEU A 45 -7.82 -27.99 -21.23
C LEU A 45 -8.62 -27.08 -20.29
N LEU A 46 -8.01 -26.03 -19.73
CA LEU A 46 -8.71 -25.10 -18.83
C LEU A 46 -9.86 -24.36 -19.55
N SER A 47 -9.70 -24.06 -20.84
CA SER A 47 -10.75 -23.42 -21.65
C SER A 47 -11.87 -24.36 -22.08
N SER A 48 -11.69 -25.69 -22.00
CA SER A 48 -12.70 -26.69 -22.37
C SER A 48 -13.36 -27.37 -21.17
N VAL A 49 -12.88 -27.06 -19.96
CA VAL A 49 -13.42 -27.55 -18.69
C VAL A 49 -14.45 -26.54 -18.15
N THR A 50 -15.60 -27.03 -17.69
CA THR A 50 -16.64 -26.19 -17.09
C THR A 50 -16.20 -25.70 -15.69
N GLN A 51 -16.68 -24.55 -15.22
CA GLN A 51 -16.24 -23.99 -13.93
C GLN A 51 -16.45 -24.97 -12.75
N GLU A 52 -17.53 -25.76 -12.77
CA GLU A 52 -17.80 -26.79 -11.75
C GLU A 52 -16.69 -27.85 -11.64
N GLN A 53 -16.06 -28.22 -12.75
CA GLN A 53 -14.98 -29.21 -12.76
C GLN A 53 -13.64 -28.61 -12.30
N LEU A 54 -13.44 -27.31 -12.52
CA LEU A 54 -12.27 -26.57 -12.06
C LEU A 54 -12.27 -26.42 -10.52
N GLU A 55 -13.44 -26.11 -9.96
CA GLU A 55 -13.64 -26.01 -8.50
C GLU A 55 -13.36 -27.34 -7.81
N GLY A 56 -13.86 -28.46 -8.37
CA GLY A 56 -13.62 -29.80 -7.83
C GLY A 56 -12.15 -30.19 -7.76
N ILE A 57 -11.32 -29.74 -8.71
CA ILE A 57 -9.87 -29.98 -8.71
C ILE A 57 -9.16 -29.00 -7.76
N SER A 58 -9.61 -27.75 -7.66
CA SER A 58 -9.03 -26.77 -6.73
C SER A 58 -9.16 -27.21 -5.26
N ASN A 59 -10.30 -27.81 -4.91
CA ASN A 59 -10.55 -28.37 -3.57
C ASN A 59 -9.65 -29.56 -3.23
N TYR A 60 -9.10 -30.26 -4.23
CA TYR A 60 -8.15 -31.36 -4.02
C TYR A 60 -6.73 -30.87 -3.70
N PHE A 61 -6.34 -29.71 -4.23
CA PHE A 61 -5.00 -29.13 -4.06
C PHE A 61 -4.93 -28.03 -3.00
N ALA A 62 -6.08 -27.52 -2.53
CA ALA A 62 -6.17 -26.70 -1.33
C ALA A 62 -6.47 -27.63 -0.14
N PRO A 63 -5.46 -28.17 0.58
CA PRO A 63 -5.73 -28.80 1.85
C PRO A 63 -6.37 -27.74 2.74
N VAL A 64 -7.66 -27.94 3.05
CA VAL A 64 -8.37 -27.25 4.12
C VAL A 64 -7.44 -27.23 5.33
N SER A 65 -6.80 -26.08 5.52
CA SER A 65 -5.96 -25.83 6.69
C SER A 65 -6.92 -25.90 7.86
N THR A 66 -6.85 -27.03 8.56
CA THR A 66 -7.62 -27.36 9.74
C THR A 66 -7.64 -26.14 10.66
N SER A 67 -8.79 -25.48 10.72
CA SER A 67 -9.07 -24.30 11.50
C SER A 67 -8.63 -24.51 12.94
N LYS A 68 -7.60 -23.78 13.38
CA LYS A 68 -7.40 -23.50 14.80
C LYS A 68 -8.19 -22.25 15.16
N SER A 69 -9.52 -22.36 15.19
CA SER A 69 -10.36 -21.36 15.85
C SER A 69 -10.91 -21.96 17.14
N THR A 70 -10.41 -21.46 18.26
CA THR A 70 -10.83 -21.77 19.63
C THR A 70 -11.96 -20.83 20.03
N SER A 71 -13.12 -20.99 19.41
CA SER A 71 -14.34 -20.31 19.86
C SER A 71 -15.50 -21.26 19.68
N GLY A 72 -15.92 -21.86 20.80
CA GLY A 72 -17.00 -22.84 20.91
C GLY A 72 -18.39 -22.22 20.72
N ALA A 73 -18.57 -21.41 19.69
CA ALA A 73 -19.84 -20.81 19.30
C ALA A 73 -19.90 -20.74 17.77
N GLY A 74 -19.98 -21.89 17.10
CA GLY A 74 -20.14 -21.88 15.64
C GLY A 74 -19.79 -23.15 14.88
N ASP A 75 -19.69 -24.30 15.53
CA ASP A 75 -19.52 -25.58 14.83
C ASP A 75 -20.67 -26.54 15.16
N ILE A 76 -20.92 -27.49 14.26
CA ILE A 76 -22.09 -28.34 13.90
C ILE A 76 -23.00 -28.90 15.04
N LEU A 77 -22.73 -28.63 16.31
CA LEU A 77 -23.46 -29.12 17.48
C LEU A 77 -24.00 -28.04 18.45
N SER A 78 -24.14 -26.78 18.02
CA SER A 78 -24.92 -25.72 18.71
C SER A 78 -25.00 -25.82 20.25
N GLY A 79 -23.84 -25.94 20.92
CA GLY A 79 -23.76 -25.95 22.38
C GLY A 79 -24.43 -27.13 23.10
N LYS A 80 -24.70 -28.27 22.45
CA LYS A 80 -25.14 -29.50 23.14
C LYS A 80 -24.00 -30.49 23.26
N THR A 81 -23.39 -30.56 24.44
CA THR A 81 -22.55 -31.70 24.82
C THR A 81 -23.42 -32.95 24.94
N LEU A 82 -23.02 -34.04 24.28
CA LEU A 82 -23.63 -35.36 24.48
C LEU A 82 -23.13 -35.92 25.82
N GLY A 83 -23.78 -35.51 26.90
CA GLY A 83 -23.60 -36.04 28.25
C GLY A 83 -24.85 -36.79 28.70
N GLU A 84 -24.64 -37.89 29.41
CA GLU A 84 -25.69 -38.78 29.93
C GLU A 84 -26.74 -38.03 30.76
N ALA A 85 -27.97 -38.53 30.69
CA ALA A 85 -29.16 -37.87 31.23
C ALA A 85 -29.04 -37.59 32.74
N GLY A 86 -29.04 -36.29 33.08
CA GLY A 86 -29.43 -35.81 34.40
C GLY A 86 -28.33 -35.13 35.22
N VAL A 87 -28.05 -33.86 34.93
CA VAL A 87 -27.71 -32.86 35.96
C VAL A 87 -28.27 -31.51 35.50
N MET A 88 -29.19 -30.96 36.29
CA MET A 88 -29.78 -29.63 36.10
C MET A 88 -29.02 -28.59 36.95
N GLU A 89 -29.32 -27.32 36.62
CA GLU A 89 -29.11 -26.07 37.38
C GLU A 89 -27.75 -25.37 37.18
N GLN A 90 -27.66 -24.04 37.06
CA GLN A 90 -28.45 -23.00 37.72
C GLN A 90 -28.73 -21.74 36.87
N SER A 91 -29.90 -21.19 37.15
CA SER A 91 -30.33 -19.82 36.86
C SER A 91 -29.38 -18.76 37.44
N ALA A 92 -29.03 -17.77 36.61
CA ALA A 92 -28.74 -16.42 37.09
C ALA A 92 -29.41 -15.41 36.15
N SER A 93 -30.54 -14.89 36.60
CA SER A 93 -31.32 -13.85 35.94
C SER A 93 -30.53 -12.54 35.82
N ARG A 94 -30.51 -11.94 34.63
CA ARG A 94 -30.37 -10.48 34.46
C ARG A 94 -31.49 -10.01 33.51
N PRO A 95 -32.23 -8.94 33.82
CA PRO A 95 -33.40 -8.54 33.06
C PRO A 95 -32.96 -7.79 31.79
N SER A 96 -33.27 -8.33 30.62
CA SER A 96 -33.24 -7.57 29.36
C SER A 96 -34.64 -7.07 29.06
N VAL A 97 -34.76 -5.75 28.88
CA VAL A 97 -35.98 -5.02 28.51
C VAL A 97 -36.54 -5.60 27.21
N THR A 98 -37.75 -6.14 27.28
CA THR A 98 -38.53 -6.56 26.11
C THR A 98 -39.07 -5.32 25.41
N VAL A 99 -38.44 -4.93 24.29
CA VAL A 99 -39.11 -4.08 23.30
C VAL A 99 -39.87 -5.02 22.38
N ASP A 100 -41.19 -5.05 22.59
CA ASP A 100 -42.17 -5.73 21.75
C ASP A 100 -42.28 -4.94 20.44
N LEU A 101 -41.77 -5.51 19.34
CA LEU A 101 -41.98 -5.00 17.99
C LEU A 101 -42.73 -6.08 17.18
N PRO A 102 -43.84 -5.75 16.50
CA PRO A 102 -44.70 -6.76 15.88
C PRO A 102 -43.98 -7.48 14.73
N PRO A 103 -44.28 -8.77 14.49
CA PRO A 103 -43.65 -9.51 13.41
C PRO A 103 -44.15 -9.02 12.04
N PRO A 104 -43.27 -8.80 11.03
CA PRO A 104 -43.73 -8.69 9.65
C PRO A 104 -44.23 -10.05 9.20
N LYS A 105 -45.49 -10.11 8.78
CA LYS A 105 -46.11 -11.29 8.19
C LYS A 105 -45.65 -11.48 6.75
N SER A 106 -45.43 -12.76 6.43
CA SER A 106 -45.67 -13.43 5.16
C SER A 106 -44.64 -13.28 4.05
N GLY A 107 -43.97 -14.40 3.78
CA GLY A 107 -43.22 -14.69 2.58
C GLY A 107 -42.42 -15.97 2.74
N ALA A 108 -43.11 -17.10 2.93
CA ALA A 108 -42.46 -18.41 2.88
C ALA A 108 -41.95 -18.65 1.45
N THR A 109 -40.64 -18.52 1.27
CA THR A 109 -39.88 -19.14 0.20
C THR A 109 -38.65 -19.72 0.85
N ASP A 110 -38.59 -21.05 0.84
CA ASP A 110 -37.42 -21.84 1.22
C ASP A 110 -36.20 -21.28 0.49
N LEU A 111 -35.31 -20.63 1.23
CA LEU A 111 -33.98 -20.31 0.78
C LEU A 111 -33.05 -21.25 1.51
N GLU A 112 -32.67 -22.29 0.78
CA GLU A 112 -31.47 -23.09 1.00
C GLU A 112 -30.33 -22.16 1.36
N THR A 113 -29.86 -22.24 2.60
CA THR A 113 -28.56 -21.70 3.03
C THR A 113 -27.47 -22.45 2.28
N ASN A 114 -27.18 -21.98 1.06
CA ASN A 114 -25.96 -22.31 0.35
C ASN A 114 -24.87 -21.31 0.72
N GLU A 115 -23.71 -21.88 0.98
CA GLU A 115 -22.46 -21.26 1.37
C GLU A 115 -21.95 -20.35 0.24
N ASP A 116 -22.22 -19.05 0.34
CA ASP A 116 -21.64 -18.03 -0.53
C ASP A 116 -21.03 -16.90 0.31
N ALA A 117 -19.99 -17.24 1.09
CA ALA A 117 -19.21 -16.25 1.81
C ALA A 117 -18.14 -15.60 0.90
N GLY A 118 -17.75 -16.26 -0.19
CA GLY A 118 -16.73 -15.78 -1.13
C GLY A 118 -17.22 -14.65 -2.04
N ALA A 119 -18.43 -14.73 -2.59
CA ALA A 119 -18.95 -13.63 -3.41
C ALA A 119 -19.32 -12.38 -2.61
N THR A 120 -19.43 -12.49 -1.27
CA THR A 120 -19.71 -11.34 -0.39
C THR A 120 -18.49 -10.49 -0.08
N GLU A 121 -17.29 -11.07 0.00
CA GLU A 121 -16.05 -10.33 0.29
C GLU A 121 -15.61 -9.49 -0.92
N ASP A 122 -15.58 -10.08 -2.12
CA ASP A 122 -15.24 -9.35 -3.37
C ASP A 122 -16.24 -8.22 -3.65
N ALA A 123 -17.54 -8.46 -3.42
CA ALA A 123 -18.56 -7.43 -3.57
C ALA A 123 -18.43 -6.31 -2.52
N LEU A 124 -18.00 -6.63 -1.29
CA LEU A 124 -17.77 -5.65 -0.23
C LEU A 124 -16.54 -4.78 -0.55
N GLU A 125 -15.46 -5.37 -1.04
CA GLU A 125 -14.26 -4.66 -1.47
C GLU A 125 -14.56 -3.72 -2.65
N GLU A 126 -15.35 -4.16 -3.64
CA GLU A 126 -15.73 -3.31 -4.78
C GLU A 126 -16.62 -2.13 -4.34
N LEU A 127 -17.53 -2.36 -3.38
CA LEU A 127 -18.35 -1.31 -2.79
C LEU A 127 -17.51 -0.30 -2.02
N GLN A 128 -16.54 -0.77 -1.24
CA GLN A 128 -15.61 0.09 -0.49
C GLN A 128 -14.73 0.89 -1.44
N ALA A 129 -14.17 0.27 -2.47
CA ALA A 129 -13.37 0.96 -3.48
C ALA A 129 -14.16 2.08 -4.18
N LYS A 130 -15.44 1.84 -4.50
CA LYS A 130 -16.33 2.87 -5.05
C LYS A 130 -16.62 4.00 -4.06
N GLN A 131 -16.82 3.68 -2.78
CA GLN A 131 -17.01 4.69 -1.74
C GLN A 131 -15.75 5.53 -1.52
N GLU A 132 -14.57 4.91 -1.49
CA GLU A 132 -13.29 5.61 -1.39
C GLU A 132 -13.07 6.53 -2.59
N GLU A 133 -13.42 6.07 -3.81
CA GLU A 133 -13.33 6.90 -5.00
C GLU A 133 -14.20 8.15 -4.89
N GLN A 134 -15.47 7.98 -4.49
CA GLN A 134 -16.39 9.10 -4.28
C GLN A 134 -15.88 10.05 -3.18
N GLN A 135 -15.32 9.51 -2.09
CA GLN A 135 -14.72 10.34 -1.03
C GLN A 135 -13.55 11.18 -1.55
N PHE A 136 -12.72 10.63 -2.44
CA PHE A 136 -11.61 11.37 -3.04
C PHE A 136 -12.10 12.46 -4.01
N GLU A 137 -13.11 12.17 -4.82
CA GLU A 137 -13.75 13.16 -5.71
C GLU A 137 -14.37 14.31 -4.90
N ASP A 138 -15.14 14.00 -3.87
CA ASP A 138 -15.76 14.97 -2.97
C ASP A 138 -14.71 15.83 -2.24
N ALA A 139 -13.61 15.19 -1.79
CA ALA A 139 -12.50 15.87 -1.14
C ALA A 139 -11.78 16.84 -2.08
N GLU A 140 -11.56 16.43 -3.33
CA GLU A 140 -10.98 17.29 -4.37
C GLU A 140 -11.86 18.52 -4.63
N GLU A 141 -13.17 18.31 -4.80
CA GLU A 141 -14.10 19.41 -5.05
C GLU A 141 -14.17 20.36 -3.85
N THR A 142 -14.29 19.82 -2.63
CA THR A 142 -14.31 20.60 -1.40
C THR A 142 -13.06 21.46 -1.25
N LEU A 143 -11.88 20.89 -1.56
CA LEU A 143 -10.62 21.63 -1.48
C LEU A 143 -10.55 22.75 -2.52
N LYS A 144 -11.00 22.50 -3.76
CA LYS A 144 -11.09 23.52 -4.82
C LYS A 144 -12.04 24.66 -4.42
N GLN A 145 -13.21 24.33 -3.88
CA GLN A 145 -14.18 25.33 -3.42
C GLN A 145 -13.63 26.17 -2.25
N ALA A 146 -12.99 25.51 -1.26
CA ALA A 146 -12.41 26.19 -0.10
C ALA A 146 -11.32 27.21 -0.51
N LEU A 147 -10.53 26.90 -1.53
CA LEU A 147 -9.49 27.80 -2.06
C LEU A 147 -10.09 29.00 -2.79
N GLN A 148 -11.14 28.78 -3.59
CA GLN A 148 -11.83 29.85 -4.30
C GLN A 148 -12.54 30.83 -3.35
N GLY A 149 -13.03 30.33 -2.21
CA GLY A 149 -13.74 31.13 -1.21
C GLY A 149 -12.86 32.13 -0.44
N ILE A 150 -11.53 31.99 -0.47
CA ILE A 150 -10.61 32.84 0.30
C ILE A 150 -9.75 33.66 -0.67
N PRO A 151 -10.01 34.98 -0.84
CA PRO A 151 -9.30 35.83 -1.81
C PRO A 151 -7.78 35.80 -1.67
N GLN A 152 -7.27 35.72 -0.43
CA GLN A 152 -5.83 35.67 -0.11
C GLN A 152 -5.17 34.35 -0.52
N LEU A 153 -5.95 33.29 -0.72
CA LEU A 153 -5.47 31.97 -1.11
C LEU A 153 -5.74 31.67 -2.59
N LYS A 154 -6.49 32.54 -3.28
CA LYS A 154 -6.77 32.39 -4.71
C LYS A 154 -5.48 32.38 -5.55
N GLU A 155 -4.50 33.21 -5.19
CA GLU A 155 -3.17 33.22 -5.82
C GLU A 155 -2.38 31.93 -5.54
N LEU A 156 -2.63 31.29 -4.40
CA LEU A 156 -2.02 30.01 -4.02
C LEU A 156 -2.76 28.81 -4.58
N ALA A 157 -3.97 28.99 -5.12
CA ALA A 157 -4.73 27.93 -5.77
C ALA A 157 -3.98 27.40 -6.99
N ASP A 158 -3.32 28.28 -7.75
CA ASP A 158 -2.47 27.88 -8.88
C ASP A 158 -1.24 27.08 -8.43
N SER A 159 -0.79 27.28 -7.19
CA SER A 159 0.28 26.52 -6.55
C SER A 159 -0.17 25.17 -6.00
N LEU A 160 -1.47 24.89 -5.96
CA LEU A 160 -2.00 23.63 -5.47
C LEU A 160 -2.49 22.76 -6.62
N LEU A 161 -1.83 21.63 -6.84
CA LEU A 161 -2.24 20.63 -7.82
C LEU A 161 -2.89 19.46 -7.08
N ILE A 162 -4.08 19.07 -7.49
CA ILE A 162 -4.80 17.94 -6.92
C ILE A 162 -5.04 16.97 -8.06
N ASP A 163 -4.48 15.77 -7.92
CA ASP A 163 -4.60 14.70 -8.91
C ASP A 163 -5.06 13.42 -8.21
N ASN A 164 -6.04 12.72 -8.80
CA ASN A 164 -6.36 11.36 -8.41
C ASN A 164 -5.41 10.40 -9.15
N ILE A 165 -4.60 9.65 -8.40
CA ILE A 165 -3.65 8.66 -8.91
C ILE A 165 -4.04 7.27 -8.38
N PRO A 166 -3.52 6.16 -8.98
CA PRO A 166 -3.84 4.82 -8.51
C PRO A 166 -3.54 4.60 -7.03
N GLU A 167 -2.47 5.22 -6.51
CA GLU A 167 -2.12 5.18 -5.09
C GLU A 167 -3.09 5.93 -4.16
N GLY A 168 -3.92 6.83 -4.71
CA GLY A 168 -4.94 7.60 -4.01
C GLY A 168 -4.95 9.09 -4.38
N LEU A 169 -5.46 9.95 -3.50
CA LEU A 169 -5.58 11.38 -3.77
C LEU A 169 -4.25 12.11 -3.48
N ARG A 170 -3.61 12.63 -4.53
CA ARG A 170 -2.35 13.37 -4.44
C ARG A 170 -2.59 14.88 -4.43
N ILE A 171 -2.17 15.53 -3.36
CA ILE A 171 -2.21 16.97 -3.16
C ILE A 171 -0.77 17.49 -3.20
N GLN A 172 -0.41 18.25 -4.22
CA GLN A 172 0.91 18.83 -4.39
C GLN A 172 0.87 20.33 -4.19
N LEU A 173 1.74 20.84 -3.32
CA LEU A 173 1.98 22.27 -3.19
C LEU A 173 3.29 22.60 -3.89
N VAL A 174 3.22 23.38 -4.96
CA VAL A 174 4.35 23.75 -5.82
C VAL A 174 4.78 25.20 -5.56
N ASP A 175 6.09 25.42 -5.53
CA ASP A 175 6.65 26.77 -5.49
C ASP A 175 6.38 27.47 -6.82
N GLN A 176 6.04 28.75 -6.74
CA GLN A 176 5.99 29.63 -7.90
C GLN A 176 6.79 30.91 -7.63
N GLU A 177 7.13 31.63 -8.69
CA GLU A 177 7.76 32.94 -8.58
C GLU A 177 6.88 33.88 -7.75
N GLY A 178 7.45 34.48 -6.69
CA GLY A 178 6.72 35.31 -5.72
C GLY A 178 5.92 34.54 -4.65
N LEU A 179 5.63 33.26 -4.88
CA LEU A 179 4.81 32.41 -4.00
C LEU A 179 5.58 31.21 -3.42
N ALA A 180 6.88 31.38 -3.15
CA ALA A 180 7.69 30.37 -2.49
C ALA A 180 7.07 29.90 -1.15
N MET A 181 7.08 28.60 -0.90
CA MET A 181 6.59 27.97 0.32
C MET A 181 7.60 27.99 1.45
N PHE A 182 8.88 27.94 1.10
CA PHE A 182 10.01 27.91 2.01
C PHE A 182 11.01 29.01 1.62
N PRO A 183 11.79 29.55 2.56
CA PRO A 183 12.93 30.38 2.23
C PRO A 183 13.99 29.57 1.48
N SER A 184 14.85 30.27 0.73
CA SER A 184 15.96 29.63 0.02
C SER A 184 16.87 28.92 1.00
N GLY A 185 17.16 27.63 0.76
CA GLY A 185 17.97 26.80 1.65
C GLY A 185 17.34 26.46 3.01
N GLY A 186 16.12 26.90 3.30
CA GLY A 186 15.45 26.62 4.56
C GLY A 186 14.30 25.62 4.44
N SER A 187 13.95 25.04 5.59
CA SER A 187 12.86 24.07 5.77
C SER A 187 11.67 24.63 6.53
N ASP A 188 11.79 25.81 7.15
CA ASP A 188 10.68 26.47 7.82
C ASP A 188 9.74 27.14 6.83
N MET A 189 8.51 26.64 6.77
CA MET A 189 7.49 27.11 5.83
C MET A 189 6.91 28.48 6.23
N TYR A 190 6.60 29.31 5.22
CA TYR A 190 5.97 30.61 5.44
C TYR A 190 4.54 30.48 6.03
N LEU A 191 4.06 31.56 6.65
CA LEU A 191 2.72 31.60 7.25
C LEU A 191 1.61 31.32 6.23
N ARG A 192 1.77 31.80 4.99
CA ARG A 192 0.82 31.55 3.89
C ARG A 192 0.68 30.06 3.57
N THR A 193 1.80 29.34 3.51
CA THR A 193 1.87 27.90 3.29
C THR A 193 1.19 27.15 4.41
N ARG A 194 1.37 27.61 5.67
CA ARG A 194 0.68 27.05 6.83
C ARG A 194 -0.84 27.17 6.73
N LYS A 195 -1.36 28.30 6.23
CA LYS A 195 -2.80 28.49 5.99
C LYS A 195 -3.34 27.53 4.93
N VAL A 196 -2.59 27.26 3.86
CA VAL A 196 -2.98 26.25 2.86
C VAL A 196 -3.01 24.86 3.49
N LEU A 197 -1.97 24.49 4.25
CA LEU A 197 -1.96 23.21 4.98
C LEU A 197 -3.08 23.10 6.01
N GLU A 198 -3.56 24.20 6.59
CA GLU A 198 -4.74 24.18 7.47
C GLU A 198 -6.01 23.73 6.73
N LEU A 199 -6.22 24.21 5.50
CA LEU A 199 -7.35 23.78 4.67
C LEU A 199 -7.21 22.30 4.28
N VAL A 200 -6.02 21.90 3.84
CA VAL A 200 -5.72 20.52 3.49
C VAL A 200 -5.94 19.60 4.70
N ALA A 201 -5.49 20.00 5.89
CA ALA A 201 -5.70 19.23 7.11
C ALA A 201 -7.18 19.08 7.48
N LYS A 202 -8.03 20.09 7.25
CA LYS A 202 -9.48 19.97 7.50
C LYS A 202 -10.12 18.88 6.62
N VAL A 203 -9.72 18.80 5.37
CA VAL A 203 -10.19 17.77 4.43
C VAL A 203 -9.65 16.38 4.81
N ILE A 204 -8.34 16.28 5.09
CA ILE A 204 -7.70 15.03 5.51
C ILE A 204 -8.34 14.44 6.79
N LYS A 205 -8.79 15.29 7.72
CA LYS A 205 -9.45 14.84 8.97
C LYS A 205 -10.79 14.14 8.75
N GLN A 206 -11.49 14.47 7.67
CA GLN A 206 -12.80 13.87 7.36
C GLN A 206 -12.66 12.48 6.75
N MET A 207 -11.44 12.12 6.34
CA MET A 207 -11.11 10.88 5.67
C MET A 207 -10.32 9.96 6.62
N PRO A 208 -10.52 8.63 6.60
CA PRO A 208 -9.78 7.68 7.44
C PRO A 208 -8.39 7.29 6.91
N GLN A 209 -8.08 7.58 5.65
CA GLN A 209 -6.90 7.06 4.93
C GLN A 209 -5.56 7.59 5.48
N GLN A 210 -4.55 6.74 5.54
CA GLN A 210 -3.20 7.13 5.92
C GLN A 210 -2.56 8.06 4.87
N ILE A 211 -1.52 8.76 5.28
CA ILE A 211 -0.92 9.87 4.55
C ILE A 211 0.56 9.57 4.30
N ALA A 212 0.97 9.68 3.04
CA ALA A 212 2.38 9.70 2.66
C ALA A 212 2.81 11.12 2.30
N ILE A 213 3.91 11.59 2.90
CA ILE A 213 4.44 12.94 2.67
C ILE A 213 5.76 12.81 1.92
N SER A 214 5.90 13.51 0.79
CA SER A 214 7.14 13.53 0.02
C SER A 214 7.63 14.95 -0.22
N GLY A 215 8.93 15.18 -0.01
CA GLY A 215 9.59 16.45 -0.31
C GLY A 215 10.42 16.35 -1.58
N HIS A 216 10.30 17.36 -2.44
CA HIS A 216 11.08 17.50 -3.66
C HIS A 216 11.78 18.86 -3.69
N THR A 217 12.98 18.89 -4.26
CA THR A 217 13.74 20.11 -4.56
C THR A 217 13.96 20.24 -6.07
N ASP A 218 14.46 21.39 -6.49
CA ASP A 218 14.97 21.58 -7.85
C ASP A 218 16.38 20.98 -8.01
N SER A 219 16.88 20.97 -9.24
CA SER A 219 18.23 20.50 -9.57
C SER A 219 19.33 21.51 -9.24
N VAL A 220 18.97 22.72 -8.79
CA VAL A 220 19.93 23.73 -8.36
C VAL A 220 20.74 23.15 -7.22
N LYS A 221 22.08 23.14 -7.38
CA LYS A 221 22.96 22.57 -6.37
C LYS A 221 22.87 23.40 -5.10
N PHE A 222 22.22 22.85 -4.10
CA PHE A 222 22.34 23.29 -2.72
C PHE A 222 23.35 22.39 -2.03
N VAL A 223 24.47 22.98 -1.61
CA VAL A 223 25.49 22.30 -0.81
C VAL A 223 25.96 23.32 0.23
N ASN A 224 25.76 23.01 1.50
CA ASN A 224 26.44 23.70 2.59
C ASN A 224 27.76 22.97 2.90
N ASP A 225 28.70 23.68 3.53
CA ASP A 225 30.05 23.16 3.83
C ASP A 225 30.05 21.86 4.67
N ASP A 226 28.95 21.58 5.40
CA ASP A 226 28.79 20.40 6.25
C ASP A 226 28.26 19.15 5.51
N GLY A 227 28.18 19.19 4.18
CA GLY A 227 27.65 18.08 3.36
C GLY A 227 26.12 18.03 3.30
N TYR A 228 25.44 19.01 3.88
CA TYR A 228 23.99 19.19 3.77
C TYR A 228 23.63 19.61 2.34
N GLY A 229 22.77 18.85 1.67
CA GLY A 229 22.34 19.15 0.32
C GLY A 229 20.84 18.98 0.09
N ASN A 230 20.49 18.76 -1.18
CA ASN A 230 19.09 18.66 -1.61
C ASN A 230 18.33 17.46 -0.99
N TRP A 231 19.03 16.40 -0.62
CA TRP A 231 18.44 15.22 0.04
C TRP A 231 17.98 15.55 1.46
N GLU A 232 18.84 16.19 2.24
CA GLU A 232 18.52 16.64 3.60
C GLU A 232 17.45 17.72 3.56
N LEU A 233 17.56 18.69 2.63
CA LEU A 233 16.60 19.77 2.49
C LEU A 233 15.19 19.27 2.17
N SER A 234 15.06 18.31 1.25
CA SER A 234 13.74 17.72 0.95
C SER A 234 13.18 16.91 2.12
N ALA A 235 14.02 16.17 2.84
CA ALA A 235 13.62 15.45 4.05
C ALA A 235 13.11 16.39 5.15
N ASP A 236 13.81 17.50 5.37
CA ASP A 236 13.47 18.49 6.39
C ASP A 236 12.19 19.26 6.05
N ARG A 237 11.97 19.57 4.77
CA ARG A 237 10.72 20.18 4.31
C ARG A 237 9.53 19.24 4.45
N ALA A 238 9.71 17.96 4.11
CA ALA A 238 8.69 16.94 4.31
C ALA A 238 8.36 16.77 5.81
N ASN A 239 9.37 16.77 6.67
CA ASN A 239 9.17 16.74 8.12
C ASN A 239 8.52 18.01 8.68
N SER A 240 8.82 19.17 8.10
CA SER A 240 8.18 20.44 8.49
C SER A 240 6.68 20.41 8.18
N ALA A 241 6.30 19.86 7.03
CA ALA A 241 4.91 19.61 6.69
C ALA A 241 4.26 18.61 7.65
N ARG A 242 4.94 17.49 7.98
CA ARG A 242 4.45 16.54 9.00
C ARG A 242 4.14 17.25 10.32
N ARG A 243 5.10 18.01 10.86
CA ARG A 243 4.92 18.75 12.12
C ARG A 243 3.75 19.72 12.04
N ALA A 244 3.58 20.40 10.90
CA ALA A 244 2.44 21.29 10.67
C ALA A 244 1.11 20.50 10.72
N LEU A 245 1.01 19.37 10.02
CA LEU A 245 -0.19 18.53 10.03
C LEU A 245 -0.52 17.99 11.43
N LEU A 246 0.49 17.54 12.19
CA LEU A 246 0.32 17.10 13.58
C LEU A 246 -0.20 18.23 14.47
N SER A 247 0.39 19.43 14.35
CA SER A 247 -0.07 20.61 15.10
C SER A 247 -1.49 21.03 14.75
N LEU A 248 -1.94 20.69 13.54
CA LEU A 248 -3.30 20.91 13.06
C LEU A 248 -4.26 19.81 13.51
N GLY A 249 -3.79 18.79 14.25
CA GLY A 249 -4.59 17.73 14.85
C GLY A 249 -4.80 16.50 13.97
N ILE A 250 -3.94 16.27 12.97
CA ILE A 250 -3.80 14.96 12.34
C ILE A 250 -3.04 14.05 13.32
N PRO A 251 -3.54 12.85 13.64
CA PRO A 251 -2.85 11.97 14.58
C PRO A 251 -1.62 11.32 13.92
N GLU A 252 -0.62 10.94 14.72
CA GLU A 252 0.68 10.47 14.21
C GLU A 252 0.60 9.11 13.53
N ASP A 253 -0.31 8.24 13.98
CA ASP A 253 -0.63 6.94 13.38
C ASP A 253 -1.13 7.03 11.93
N ARG A 254 -1.69 8.19 11.54
CA ARG A 254 -2.11 8.46 10.16
C ARG A 254 -0.95 8.73 9.22
N ILE A 255 0.27 8.98 9.71
CA ILE A 255 1.44 9.20 8.86
C ILE A 255 2.07 7.85 8.51
N ALA A 256 1.80 7.36 7.30
CA ALA A 256 2.34 6.08 6.82
C ALA A 256 3.85 6.15 6.58
N ARG A 257 4.30 7.20 5.89
CA ARG A 257 5.71 7.37 5.51
C ARG A 257 6.06 8.81 5.14
N ILE A 258 7.34 9.12 5.29
CA ILE A 258 7.96 10.36 4.84
C ILE A 258 9.06 10.00 3.84
N VAL A 259 9.06 10.65 2.69
CA VAL A 259 10.01 10.34 1.61
C VAL A 259 10.75 11.60 1.20
N SER A 260 12.08 11.49 1.12
CA SER A 260 12.93 12.49 0.48
C SER A 260 13.18 12.09 -0.96
N ARG A 261 12.98 13.02 -1.90
CA ARG A 261 13.17 12.78 -3.34
C ARG A 261 14.20 13.71 -3.97
N ALA A 262 14.70 14.71 -3.24
CA ALA A 262 15.62 15.73 -3.78
C ALA A 262 15.16 16.19 -5.18
N ALA A 263 16.07 16.19 -6.16
CA ALA A 263 15.83 16.57 -7.55
C ALA A 263 15.54 15.38 -8.50
N THR A 264 15.30 14.17 -7.99
CA THR A 264 15.25 12.95 -8.84
C THR A 264 13.97 12.84 -9.67
N GLU A 265 12.90 13.49 -9.24
CA GLU A 265 11.58 13.46 -9.87
C GLU A 265 11.10 14.90 -10.16
N PRO A 266 11.66 15.58 -11.18
CA PRO A 266 11.24 16.93 -11.54
C PRO A 266 9.81 16.92 -12.11
N LEU A 267 9.02 17.92 -11.75
CA LEU A 267 7.69 18.14 -12.32
C LEU A 267 7.79 18.61 -13.79
N MET A 268 8.82 19.40 -14.08
CA MET A 268 9.19 19.81 -15.44
C MET A 268 10.54 19.21 -15.81
N PRO A 269 10.56 18.03 -16.48
CA PRO A 269 11.79 17.39 -16.92
C PRO A 269 12.62 18.25 -17.89
N GLU A 270 11.96 19.08 -18.68
CA GLU A 270 12.60 19.98 -19.67
C GLU A 270 13.35 21.14 -18.99
N ASP A 271 12.93 21.54 -17.79
CA ASP A 271 13.60 22.56 -16.98
C ASP A 271 13.76 22.09 -15.52
N PRO A 272 14.77 21.25 -15.23
CA PRO A 272 14.97 20.70 -13.89
C PRO A 272 15.32 21.76 -12.81
N ALA A 273 15.81 22.93 -13.22
CA ALA A 273 16.15 24.02 -12.30
C ALA A 273 14.95 24.90 -11.93
N ASN A 274 13.79 24.64 -12.53
CA ASN A 274 12.60 25.46 -12.32
C ASN A 274 12.12 25.44 -10.85
N ALA A 275 11.66 26.60 -10.38
CA ALA A 275 11.08 26.75 -9.05
C ALA A 275 9.95 25.76 -8.76
N ARG A 276 9.12 25.44 -9.76
CA ARG A 276 7.99 24.51 -9.62
C ARG A 276 8.41 23.07 -9.31
N ASN A 277 9.68 22.71 -9.52
CA ASN A 277 10.19 21.41 -9.10
C ASN A 277 10.35 21.30 -7.58
N ARG A 278 10.48 22.44 -6.88
CA ARG A 278 10.40 22.49 -5.41
C ARG A 278 8.94 22.35 -5.00
N ARG A 279 8.57 21.15 -4.56
CA ARG A 279 7.19 20.83 -4.21
C ARG A 279 7.12 19.92 -2.99
N LEU A 280 5.99 20.03 -2.30
CA LEU A 280 5.60 19.12 -1.25
C LEU A 280 4.40 18.31 -1.75
N SER A 281 4.52 16.99 -1.73
CA SER A 281 3.44 16.08 -2.11
C SER A 281 2.88 15.40 -0.87
N ILE A 282 1.56 15.43 -0.74
CA ILE A 282 0.80 14.75 0.31
C ILE A 282 -0.17 13.81 -0.41
N VAL A 283 -0.01 12.51 -0.19
CA VAL A 283 -0.87 11.49 -0.81
C VAL A 283 -1.71 10.84 0.27
N LEU A 284 -3.03 10.87 0.11
CA LEU A 284 -3.93 10.03 0.89
C LEU A 284 -3.99 8.65 0.24
N LEU A 285 -3.59 7.62 0.97
CA LEU A 285 -3.39 6.28 0.44
C LEU A 285 -4.72 5.53 0.31
N ARG A 286 -5.05 5.10 -0.90
CA ARG A 286 -6.20 4.23 -1.18
C ARG A 286 -6.08 2.89 -0.45
N GLY A 287 -7.21 2.32 0.01
CA GLY A 287 -7.24 1.04 0.71
C GLY A 287 -6.67 1.05 2.13
N THR A 288 -6.24 2.21 2.65
CA THR A 288 -5.78 2.36 4.04
C THR A 288 -6.86 2.93 4.96
N GLY A 289 -8.08 3.14 4.44
CA GLY A 289 -9.23 3.63 5.19
C GLY A 289 -9.83 2.61 6.17
N HIS A 290 -9.36 1.37 6.14
CA HIS A 290 -9.70 0.37 7.15
C HIS A 290 -8.90 0.62 8.42
N ILE A 291 -9.58 0.75 9.55
CA ILE A 291 -8.96 0.83 10.86
C ILE A 291 -8.14 -0.45 11.06
N SER A 292 -6.83 -0.39 10.87
CA SER A 292 -5.92 -1.42 11.35
C SER A 292 -6.04 -1.40 12.87
N VAL A 293 -6.76 -2.38 13.43
CA VAL A 293 -6.72 -2.63 14.87
C VAL A 293 -5.24 -2.80 15.21
N PRO A 294 -4.64 -1.91 16.02
CA PRO A 294 -3.23 -2.02 16.32
C PRO A 294 -3.00 -3.38 16.95
N ASN A 295 -2.10 -4.17 16.35
CA ASN A 295 -1.67 -5.44 16.90
C ASN A 295 -1.04 -5.18 18.27
N THR A 296 -1.86 -5.15 19.31
CA THR A 296 -1.43 -5.10 20.71
C THR A 296 -1.00 -6.52 21.07
N GLY A 297 0.12 -6.93 20.47
CA GLY A 297 0.62 -8.29 20.49
C GLY A 297 2.14 -8.30 20.63
N ALA A 298 2.65 -7.59 21.63
CA ALA A 298 3.93 -7.82 22.30
C ALA A 298 4.05 -6.85 23.48
N ALA A 299 3.17 -7.01 24.48
CA ALA A 299 3.51 -6.54 25.81
C ALA A 299 4.71 -7.38 26.25
N ALA A 300 5.88 -6.75 26.29
CA ALA A 300 7.06 -7.33 26.90
C ALA A 300 6.72 -7.64 28.36
N ASP A 301 6.76 -8.92 28.73
CA ASP A 301 6.68 -9.36 30.11
C ASP A 301 7.70 -8.58 30.96
N PRO A 302 7.28 -7.87 32.02
CA PRO A 302 8.24 -7.43 33.00
C PRO A 302 8.74 -8.68 33.74
N GLN A 303 10.00 -9.03 33.53
CA GLN A 303 10.65 -10.03 34.37
C GLN A 303 10.61 -9.55 35.83
N THR A 304 9.72 -10.16 36.59
CA THR A 304 9.70 -10.15 38.05
C THR A 304 10.95 -10.90 38.51
N ASN A 305 11.99 -10.16 38.87
CA ASN A 305 13.15 -10.69 39.56
C ASN A 305 12.88 -10.64 41.06
N ASP A 306 12.28 -11.71 41.60
CA ASP A 306 12.14 -11.94 43.03
C ASP A 306 12.86 -13.24 43.41
N GLY A 307 13.80 -13.15 44.37
CA GLY A 307 14.29 -14.26 45.17
C GLY A 307 15.77 -14.60 45.03
N ASP A 308 16.64 -13.98 45.83
CA ASP A 308 17.02 -14.56 47.13
C ASP A 308 17.96 -13.63 47.93
N PRO A 309 17.81 -13.55 49.27
CA PRO A 309 18.74 -12.84 50.16
C PRO A 309 19.61 -13.82 50.96
N GLU A 310 20.95 -13.67 50.97
CA GLU A 310 21.79 -14.16 52.08
C GLU A 310 23.26 -13.66 52.00
N PRO A 311 24.07 -13.72 53.08
CA PRO A 311 24.07 -12.75 54.17
C PRO A 311 25.43 -12.06 54.34
N ALA A 312 25.44 -11.10 55.27
CA ALA A 312 26.64 -10.43 55.76
C ALA A 312 27.69 -11.39 56.35
N GLN A 313 28.95 -11.19 55.95
CA GLN A 313 30.16 -11.30 56.78
C GLN A 313 31.17 -10.24 56.35
#